data_AF-A0A931SMJ5-F1
#
_entry.id   AF-A0A931SMJ5-F1
#
_cell.length_a   1.000
_cell.length_b   1.000
_cell.length_c   1.000
_cell.angle_alpha   90.00
_cell.angle_beta   90.00
_cell.angle_gamma   90.00
#
_symmetry.space_group_name_H-M   'P 1'
#
loop_
_entity.id
_entity.type
_entity.pdbx_description
1 polymer ?
#
loop_
_entity_poly.entity_id
_entity_poly.type
_entity_poly.pdbx_seq_one_letter_code
_entity_poly.pdbx_strand_id
1 'polypeptide(L)' 'MIPRRRIVGVRLQQGDPVCYFDAGSLSLKVGDWVTVEIEGGVRRGWTVIEPSQVIHADVRSPLSPVLGLVEPEGSRG' A
#
# COMPACT_ATOMS: atom_id res chain seq x y z
N MET A 1 -1.65 -20.57 13.06
CA MET A 1 -1.75 -19.11 13.20
C MET A 1 -1.82 -18.52 11.80
N ILE A 2 -2.99 -18.04 11.36
CA ILE A 2 -3.07 -17.35 10.07
C ILE A 2 -2.42 -15.96 10.29
N PRO A 3 -1.34 -15.60 9.58
CA PRO A 3 -0.81 -14.25 9.71
C PRO A 3 -1.91 -13.26 9.34
N ARG A 4 -2.12 -12.24 10.18
CA ARG A 4 -3.07 -11.16 9.92
C ARG A 4 -2.57 -10.38 8.70
N ARG A 5 -2.96 -10.81 7.50
CA ARG A 5 -2.67 -10.08 6.26
C ARG A 5 -3.44 -8.77 6.30
N ARG A 6 -2.70 -7.66 6.38
CA ARG A 6 -3.26 -6.32 6.30
C ARG A 6 -3.08 -5.84 4.88
N ILE A 7 -4.14 -5.97 4.10
CA ILE A 7 -4.11 -5.58 2.69
C ILE A 7 -4.40 -4.09 2.61
N VAL A 8 -3.60 -3.32 1.89
CA VAL A 8 -3.86 -1.90 1.63
C VAL A 8 -3.94 -1.62 0.15
N GLY A 9 -4.77 -0.64 -0.23
CA GLY A 9 -4.80 -0.13 -1.59
C GLY A 9 -3.88 1.07 -1.72
N VAL A 10 -2.90 0.99 -2.62
CA VAL A 10 -1.93 2.06 -2.89
C VAL A 10 -2.04 2.49 -4.35
N ARG A 11 -2.04 3.80 -4.59
CA ARG A 11 -1.84 4.37 -5.93
C ARG A 11 -0.42 4.83 -6.08
N LEU A 12 0.21 4.42 -7.18
CA LEU A 12 1.58 4.78 -7.52
C LEU A 12 1.64 6.03 -8.42
N GLN A 13 0.56 6.31 -9.14
CA GLN A 13 0.42 7.49 -9.98
C GLN A 13 -1.04 7.93 -10.04
N GLN A 14 -1.28 9.21 -10.33
CA GLN A 14 -2.63 9.74 -10.50
C GLN A 14 -3.26 9.15 -11.78
N GLY A 15 -4.46 8.59 -11.67
CA GLY A 15 -5.17 7.95 -12.77
C GLY A 15 -4.90 6.45 -12.92
N ASP A 16 -3.86 5.91 -12.27
CA ASP A 16 -3.59 4.47 -12.26
C ASP A 16 -4.65 3.70 -11.44
N PRO A 17 -4.91 2.43 -11.80
CA PRO A 17 -5.71 1.55 -10.96
C PRO A 17 -5.08 1.40 -9.56
N VAL A 18 -5.93 1.14 -8.57
CA VAL A 18 -5.47 0.86 -7.21
C VAL A 18 -4.81 -0.51 -7.19
N CYS A 19 -3.55 -0.56 -6.77
CA CYS A 19 -2.83 -1.81 -6.56
C CYS A 19 -2.90 -2.20 -5.08
N TYR A 20 -3.07 -3.49 -4.80
CA TYR A 20 -3.15 -4.00 -3.43
C TYR A 20 -1.79 -4.52 -2.99
N PHE A 21 -1.41 -4.23 -1.75
CA PHE A 21 -0.13 -4.63 -1.15
C PHE A 21 -0.35 -5.19 0.26
N ASP A 22 0.59 -6.01 0.73
CA ASP A 22 0.60 -6.48 2.12
C ASP A 22 1.37 -5.48 2.99
N ALA A 23 0.65 -4.80 3.89
CA ALA A 23 1.22 -3.88 4.87
C ALA A 23 1.88 -4.61 6.05
N GLY A 24 1.65 -5.93 6.20
CA GLY A 24 2.19 -6.74 7.27
C GLY A 24 1.90 -6.16 8.65
N SER A 25 2.95 -5.66 9.31
CA SER A 25 2.89 -5.06 10.65
C SER A 25 2.64 -3.54 10.67
N LEU A 26 2.53 -2.88 9.50
CA LEU A 26 2.32 -1.44 9.40
C LEU A 26 0.84 -1.05 9.56
N SER A 27 0.60 -0.01 10.35
CA SER A 27 -0.72 0.63 10.46
C SER A 27 -0.76 1.84 9.55
N LEU A 28 -1.28 1.65 8.34
CA LEU A 28 -1.39 2.67 7.30
C LEU A 28 -2.80 3.25 7.27
N LYS A 29 -2.91 4.56 7.02
CA LYS A 29 -4.16 5.30 6.84
C LYS A 29 -4.25 5.87 5.44
N VAL A 30 -5.48 6.15 4.99
CA VAL A 30 -5.69 6.87 3.72
C VAL A 30 -4.97 8.23 3.78
N GLY A 31 -4.18 8.52 2.74
CA GLY A 31 -3.33 9.71 2.65
C GLY A 31 -1.87 9.48 3.03
N ASP A 32 -1.55 8.38 3.72
CA ASP A 32 -0.16 8.06 4.07
C ASP A 32 0.65 7.72 2.82
N TRP A 33 1.81 8.34 2.69
CA TRP A 33 2.77 8.03 1.64
C TRP A 33 3.60 6.81 2.04
N VAL A 34 3.77 5.90 1.10
CA VAL A 34 4.44 4.62 1.31
C VAL A 34 5.36 4.28 0.17
N THR A 35 6.35 3.48 0.49
CA THR A 35 7.24 2.83 -0.47
C THR A 35 6.86 1.36 -0.57
N VAL A 36 6.70 0.84 -1.80
CA VAL A 36 6.30 -0.54 -2.08
C VAL A 36 7.30 -1.20 -3.03
N GLU A 37 7.37 -2.53 -2.95
CA GLU A 37 8.11 -3.33 -3.91
C GLU A 37 7.18 -3.76 -5.06
N ILE A 38 7.63 -3.60 -6.30
CA ILE A 38 6.93 -4.07 -7.49
C ILE A 38 7.90 -4.84 -8.39
N GLU A 39 7.36 -5.57 -9.37
CA GLU A 39 8.18 -6.15 -10.44
C GLU A 39 8.90 -5.03 -11.19
N GLY A 40 10.21 -4.90 -10.99
CA GLY A 40 11.03 -3.81 -11.52
C GLY A 40 11.61 -2.86 -10.47
N GLY A 41 11.35 -3.09 -9.17
CA GLY A 41 12.04 -2.43 -8.08
C GLY A 41 11.10 -1.71 -7.11
N VAL A 42 11.58 -0.59 -6.57
CA VAL A 42 10.89 0.13 -5.49
C VAL A 42 10.16 1.34 -6.05
N ARG A 43 8.87 1.47 -5.73
CA ARG A 43 8.06 2.63 -6.11
C ARG A 43 7.44 3.31 -4.89
N ARG A 44 7.28 4.63 -5.00
CA ARG A 44 6.49 5.41 -4.05
C ARG A 44 5.05 5.55 -4.52
N GLY A 45 4.15 5.61 -3.56
CA GLY A 45 2.73 5.85 -3.76
C GLY A 45 2.09 6.34 -2.49
N TRP A 46 0.77 6.47 -2.50
CA TRP A 46 0.00 6.84 -1.33
C TRP A 46 -1.17 5.88 -1.13
N THR A 47 -1.50 5.67 0.14
CA THR A 47 -2.59 4.80 0.55
C THR A 47 -3.92 5.47 0.22
N VAL A 48 -4.75 4.76 -0.54
CA VAL A 48 -6.10 5.20 -0.93
C VAL A 48 -7.20 4.32 -0.36
N ILE A 49 -6.86 3.12 0.12
CA ILE A 49 -7.77 2.20 0.81
C ILE A 49 -7.05 1.65 2.03
N GLU A 50 -7.64 1.83 3.21
CA GLU A 50 -7.13 1.30 4.49
C GLU A 50 -7.41 -0.20 4.66
N PRO A 51 -6.67 -0.91 5.55
CA PRO A 51 -6.84 -2.35 5.71
C PRO A 51 -8.23 -2.82 6.14
N SER A 52 -8.95 -2.00 6.89
CA SER A 52 -10.33 -2.25 7.33
C SER A 52 -11.35 -2.25 6.20
N GLN A 53 -11.04 -1.60 5.08
CA GLN A 53 -11.96 -1.42 3.95
C GLN A 53 -11.76 -2.45 2.84
N VAL A 54 -10.71 -3.26 2.89
CA VAL A 54 -10.42 -4.25 1.85
C VAL A 54 -11.27 -5.51 2.03
N ILE A 55 -12.07 -5.83 1.02
CA ILE A 55 -12.80 -7.10 0.95
C ILE A 55 -11.86 -8.16 0.37
N HIS A 56 -11.39 -9.09 1.21
CA HIS A 56 -10.40 -10.11 0.84
C HIS A 56 -10.79 -10.99 -0.36
N ALA A 57 -12.09 -11.10 -0.68
CA ALA A 57 -12.58 -11.93 -1.78
C ALA A 57 -12.15 -11.43 -3.17
N ASP A 58 -11.80 -10.15 -3.32
CA ASP A 58 -11.47 -9.53 -4.61
C ASP A 58 -9.94 -9.39 -4.84
N VAL A 59 -9.14 -9.80 -3.85
CA VAL A 59 -7.69 -9.56 -3.87
C VAL A 59 -6.95 -10.78 -4.39
N ARG A 60 -6.37 -10.64 -5.59
CA ARG A 60 -5.54 -11.67 -6.22
C ARG A 60 -4.18 -11.77 -5.51
N SER A 61 -3.75 -12.99 -5.20
CA SER A 61 -2.42 -13.29 -4.66
C SER A 61 -1.45 -13.69 -5.78
N PRO A 62 -0.13 -13.49 -5.64
CA PRO A 62 0.57 -12.94 -4.48
C PRO A 62 0.54 -11.40 -4.41
N LEU A 63 0.48 -10.86 -3.19
CA LEU A 63 0.59 -9.43 -2.94
C LEU A 63 2.03 -9.06 -2.65
N SER A 64 2.54 -8.02 -3.32
CA SER A 64 3.84 -7.47 -2.99
C SER A 64 3.81 -6.73 -1.63
N PRO A 65 4.94 -6.66 -0.91
CA PRO A 65 5.00 -6.03 0.39
C PRO A 65 5.07 -4.49 0.30
N VAL A 66 4.51 -3.83 1.31
CA VAL A 66 4.84 -2.44 1.63
C VAL A 66 6.17 -2.42 2.39
N LEU A 67 7.13 -1.64 1.91
CA LEU A 67 8.46 -1.54 2.50
C LEU A 67 8.49 -0.55 3.68
N GLY A 68 7.66 0.50 3.66
CA GLY A 68 7.56 1.45 4.77
C GLY A 68 6.83 2.73 4.45
N LEU A 69 6.56 3.53 5.48
CA LEU A 69 6.06 4.91 5.37
C LEU A 69 7.16 5.84 4.88
N VAL A 70 6.79 6.84 4.08
CA VAL A 70 7.67 7.92 3.64
C VAL A 70 6.96 9.26 3.74
N GLU A 71 7.72 10.35 3.74
CA GLU A 71 7.15 11.69 3.69
C GLU A 71 6.57 11.99 2.28
N PRO A 72 5.48 12.77 2.19
CA PRO A 72 5.03 13.32 0.93
C PRO A 72 6.13 14.18 0.30
N GLU A 73 6.28 14.12 -1.04
CA GLU A 73 7.31 14.86 -1.81
C GLU A 73 7.15 16.40 -1.82
N GLY A 74 6.50 17.00 -0.82
CA GLY A 74 6.24 18.44 -0.75
C GLY A 74 6.28 19.05 0.65
N SER A 75 6.65 18.29 1.70
CA SER A 75 6.84 18.84 3.05
C SER A 75 8.22 19.49 3.22
N ARG A 76 8.52 20.50 2.40
CA ARG A 76 9.49 21.54 2.79
C ARG A 76 8.68 22.74 3.26
N GLY A 77 8.68 22.96 4.57
CA GLY A 77 8.24 24.22 5.18
C GLY A 77 9.16 25.38 4.82
#